data_AF-A0A2A5NZT0-F1
#
_entry.id   AF-A0A2A5NZT0-F1
#
_cell.length_a   1.000
_cell.length_b   1.000
_cell.length_c   1.000
_cell.angle_alpha   90.00
_cell.angle_beta   90.00
_cell.angle_gamma   90.00
#
_symmetry.space_group_name_H-M   'P 1'
#
loop_
_entity.id
_entity.type
_entity.pdbx_description
1 polymer ?
#
loop_
_entity_poly.entity_id
_entity_poly.type
_entity_poly.pdbx_seq_one_letter_code
_entity_poly.pdbx_strand_id
1 'polypeptide(L)' 'MVGYVIRPFNGKWPRVHPDYVDPQAVVIGDVVIEEGASVWPCAVVRGDLSAVTPSLGGT' A
#
# COMPACT_ATOMS: atom_id res chain seq x y z
N MET A 1 -2.60 -12.81 -14.03
CA MET A 1 -3.26 -11.95 -13.02
C MET A 1 -2.56 -12.21 -11.71
N VAL A 2 -1.56 -11.41 -11.35
CA VAL A 2 -0.89 -11.51 -10.05
C VAL A 2 -1.63 -10.51 -9.17
N GLY A 3 -2.29 -11.01 -8.13
CA GLY A 3 -3.17 -10.20 -7.30
C GLY A 3 -2.36 -9.27 -6.42
N TYR A 4 -2.62 -7.98 -6.54
CA TYR A 4 -2.84 -6.97 -5.52
C TYR A 4 -3.16 -5.71 -6.34
N VAL A 5 -4.11 -4.90 -5.88
CA VAL A 5 -4.66 -3.83 -6.71
C VAL A 5 -3.93 -2.52 -6.40
N ILE A 6 -2.87 -2.22 -7.17
CA ILE A 6 -2.16 -0.92 -7.13
C ILE A 6 -2.84 0.06 -8.09
N ARG A 7 -3.27 1.21 -7.58
CA ARG A 7 -3.89 2.28 -8.41
C ARG A 7 -3.27 3.64 -8.14
N PRO A 8 -3.07 4.46 -9.19
CA PRO A 8 -2.67 5.84 -8.99
C PRO A 8 -3.85 6.67 -8.48
N PHE A 9 -3.55 7.73 -7.76
CA PHE A 9 -4.51 8.78 -7.41
C PHE A 9 -3.85 10.15 -7.55
N ASN A 10 -4.50 11.08 -8.24
CA ASN A 10 -4.00 12.44 -8.47
C ASN A 10 -2.54 12.49 -9.01
N GLY A 11 -2.20 11.59 -9.95
CA GLY A 11 -0.86 11.50 -10.53
C GLY A 11 0.20 10.83 -9.64
N LYS A 12 -0.16 10.40 -8.42
CA LYS A 12 0.75 9.71 -7.50
C LYS A 12 0.54 8.21 -7.53
N TRP A 13 1.66 7.48 -7.58
CA TRP A 13 1.69 6.03 -7.58
C TRP A 13 2.18 5.52 -6.23
N PRO A 14 1.59 4.43 -5.70
CA PRO A 14 2.14 3.74 -4.57
C PRO A 14 3.57 3.27 -4.83
N ARG A 15 4.44 3.39 -3.83
CA ARG A 15 5.78 2.80 -3.81
C ARG A 15 5.72 1.64 -2.85
N VAL A 16 5.90 0.43 -3.36
CA VAL A 16 5.69 -0.79 -2.59
C VAL A 16 6.98 -1.59 -2.59
N HIS A 17 7.57 -1.78 -1.41
CA HIS A 17 8.62 -2.76 -1.23
C HIS A 17 8.03 -4.17 -1.45
N PRO A 18 8.72 -5.09 -2.15
CA PRO A 18 8.21 -6.42 -2.50
C PRO A 18 8.10 -7.40 -1.32
N ASP A 19 8.08 -6.91 -0.08
CA ASP A 19 7.73 -7.70 1.09
C ASP A 19 6.24 -8.10 1.06
N TYR A 20 5.69 -8.49 2.21
CA TYR A 20 4.41 -9.18 2.26
C TYR A 20 3.22 -8.24 1.99
N VAL A 21 2.85 -8.08 0.71
CA VAL A 21 1.57 -7.50 0.29
C VAL A 21 0.68 -8.61 -0.26
N ASP A 22 -0.39 -8.90 0.46
CA ASP A 22 -1.31 -9.96 0.08
C ASP A 22 -2.03 -9.65 -1.24
N PRO A 23 -2.24 -10.66 -2.10
CA PRO A 23 -2.91 -10.47 -3.37
C PRO A 23 -4.33 -9.91 -3.38
N GLN A 24 -5.03 -10.01 -2.25
CA GLN A 24 -6.37 -9.47 -2.06
C GLN A 24 -6.37 -8.04 -1.50
N ALA A 25 -5.19 -7.45 -1.27
CA ALA A 25 -5.07 -6.08 -0.79
C ALA A 25 -5.25 -5.03 -1.90
N VAL A 26 -5.63 -3.82 -1.49
CA VAL A 26 -5.81 -2.65 -2.36
C VAL A 26 -4.95 -1.50 -1.86
N VAL A 27 -4.09 -0.94 -2.73
CA VAL A 27 -3.18 0.16 -2.42
C VAL A 27 -3.37 1.30 -3.43
N ILE A 28 -3.69 2.50 -2.95
CA ILE A 28 -4.10 3.62 -3.81
C ILE A 28 -3.41 4.92 -3.41
N GLY A 29 -2.85 5.62 -4.40
CA GLY A 29 -2.38 7.00 -4.25
C GLY A 29 -1.00 7.15 -3.64
N ASP A 30 -0.83 8.17 -2.79
CA ASP A 30 0.46 8.52 -2.16
C ASP A 30 0.74 7.62 -0.95
N VAL A 31 1.06 6.36 -1.24
CA VAL A 31 1.34 5.33 -0.24
C VAL A 31 2.77 4.83 -0.42
N VAL A 32 3.50 4.72 0.67
CA VAL A 32 4.82 4.09 0.70
C VAL A 32 4.79 2.91 1.66
N ILE A 33 4.93 1.69 1.12
CA ILE A 33 5.11 0.47 1.91
C ILE A 33 6.61 0.19 1.98
N GLU A 34 7.18 0.38 3.17
CA GLU A 34 8.60 0.20 3.44
C GLU A 34 8.96 -1.28 3.66
N GLU A 35 10.26 -1.57 3.67
CA GLU A 35 10.79 -2.88 4.03
C GLU A 35 10.31 -3.33 5.42
N GLY A 36 9.93 -4.60 5.54
CA GLY A 36 9.39 -5.22 6.75
C GLY A 36 7.90 -4.99 6.98
N ALA A 37 7.24 -4.07 6.27
CA ALA A 37 5.81 -3.87 6.39
C ALA A 37 5.01 -5.06 5.79
N SER A 38 3.82 -5.32 6.34
CA SER A 38 2.91 -6.33 5.81
C SER A 38 1.51 -5.77 5.61
N VAL A 39 0.90 -6.09 4.47
CA VAL A 39 -0.48 -5.75 4.14
C VAL A 39 -1.24 -7.05 3.91
N TRP A 40 -2.27 -7.27 4.71
CA TRP A 40 -2.98 -8.53 4.81
C TRP A 40 -4.20 -8.57 3.88
N PRO A 41 -4.78 -9.76 3.63
CA PRO A 41 -5.95 -9.90 2.76
C PRO A 41 -7.07 -8.90 3.12
N CYS A 42 -7.75 -8.38 2.10
CA CYS A 42 -8.87 -7.43 2.22
C CYS A 42 -8.51 -6.06 2.84
N ALA A 43 -7.24 -5.78 3.15
CA ALA A 43 -6.82 -4.47 3.60
C ALA A 43 -6.88 -3.43 2.46
N VAL A 44 -7.29 -2.20 2.81
CA VAL A 44 -7.32 -1.06 1.89
C VAL A 44 -6.43 0.04 2.45
N VAL A 45 -5.31 0.33 1.79
CA VAL A 45 -4.39 1.42 2.14
C VAL A 45 -4.52 2.53 1.10
N ARG A 46 -4.94 3.71 1.54
CA ARG A 46 -5.31 4.81 0.64
C ARG A 46 -4.74 6.13 1.12
N GLY A 47 -3.81 6.68 0.35
CA GLY A 47 -3.21 8.01 0.55
C GLY A 47 -3.85 9.02 -0.39
N ASP A 48 -5.01 9.57 -0.01
CA ASP A 48 -5.80 10.53 -0.79
C ASP A 48 -5.70 11.98 -0.27
N LEU A 49 -5.69 12.17 1.06
CA LEU A 49 -5.67 13.48 1.72
C LEU A 49 -4.33 13.79 2.40
N SER A 50 -3.67 12.76 2.94
CA SER A 50 -2.34 12.81 3.57
C SER A 50 -1.53 11.59 3.15
N ALA A 51 -0.20 11.71 3.11
CA ALA A 51 0.68 10.58 2.84
C ALA A 51 0.52 9.53 3.95
N VAL A 52 0.39 8.26 3.58
CA VAL A 52 0.31 7.14 4.52
C VAL A 52 1.58 6.32 4.38
N THR A 53 2.33 6.19 5.47
CA THR A 53 3.56 5.38 5.55
C THR A 53 3.36 4.31 6.62
N PRO A 54 2.89 3.10 6.28
CA PRO A 54 2.83 1.99 7.21
C PRO A 54 4.27 1.54 7.53
N SER A 55 4.67 1.64 8.80
CA SER A 55 5.92 1.12 9.31
C SER A 55 5.65 0.06 10.37
N LEU A 56 6.62 -0.83 10.61
CA LEU A 56 6.48 -1.85 11.64
C LEU A 56 6.41 -1.19 13.03
N GLY A 57 5.19 -1.06 13.58
CA GLY A 57 4.95 -0.60 14.96
C GLY A 57 4.32 0.78 15.16
N GLY A 58 3.83 1.48 14.12
CA GLY A 58 3.21 2.80 14.26
C GLY A 58 1.75 2.83 13.82
N THR A 59 0.87 3.30 14.71
CA THR A 59 -0.55 3.70 14.48
C THR A 59 -0.74 4.61 13.28
#